data_AF-A0A6P0VCL0-F1
#
_entry.id   AF-A0A6P0VCL0-F1
#
_cell.length_a   1.000
_cell.length_b   1.000
_cell.length_c   1.000
_cell.angle_alpha   90.00
_cell.angle_beta   90.00
_cell.angle_gamma   90.00
#
_symmetry.space_group_name_H-M   'P 1'
#
loop_
_entity.id
_entity.type
_entity.pdbx_description
1 polymer ?
#
loop_
_entity_poly.entity_id
_entity_poly.type
_entity_poly.pdbx_seq_one_letter_code
_entity_poly.pdbx_strand_id
1 'polypeptide(L)' 'MWSLCINSIYGSVTSGNLWTFLKLEAQTVTIDLTEYLIPPVEELLGMLVWLAREV' A
#
# COMPACT_ATOMS: atom_id res chain seq x y z
N MET A 1 11.17 23.42 -15.17
CA MET A 1 10.66 22.95 -13.87
C MET A 1 9.58 21.92 -14.17
N TRP A 2 9.91 20.64 -14.14
CA TRP A 2 8.98 19.56 -14.50
C TRP A 2 8.15 19.21 -13.27
N SER A 3 6.87 19.55 -13.28
CA SER A 3 5.93 19.05 -12.27
C SER A 3 5.50 17.64 -12.71
N LEU A 4 5.81 16.62 -11.91
CA LEU A 4 5.22 15.30 -12.09
C LEU A 4 3.74 15.38 -11.71
N CYS A 5 2.86 15.30 -12.71
CA CYS A 5 1.43 15.16 -12.46
C CYS A 5 1.17 13.76 -11.88
N ILE A 6 0.87 13.70 -10.58
CA ILE A 6 0.44 12.47 -9.91
C ILE A 6 -1.07 12.34 -10.14
N ASN A 7 -1.47 11.45 -11.04
CA ASN A 7 -2.87 11.27 -11.40
C ASN A 7 -3.68 10.52 -10.33
N SER A 8 -3.05 9.56 -9.65
CA SER A 8 -3.71 8.75 -8.62
C SER A 8 -2.72 8.45 -7.50
N ILE A 9 -3.20 8.52 -6.27
CA ILE A 9 -2.46 8.12 -5.07
C ILE A 9 -3.14 6.88 -4.50
N TYR A 10 -2.38 5.81 -4.28
CA TYR A 10 -2.85 4.58 -3.66
C TYR A 10 -2.31 4.48 -2.25
N GLY A 11 -3.12 3.98 -1.33
CA GLY A 11 -2.74 3.78 0.07
C GLY A 11 -3.44 2.60 0.70
N SER A 12 -3.02 2.27 1.91
CA SER A 12 -3.62 1.23 2.73
C SER A 12 -3.71 1.68 4.18
N VAL A 13 -4.79 1.28 4.85
CA VAL A 13 -4.94 1.40 6.31
C VAL A 13 -4.79 0.01 6.90
N THR A 14 -4.03 -0.10 7.99
CA THR A 14 -3.82 -1.37 8.71
C THR A 14 -4.22 -1.22 10.18
N SER A 15 -4.88 -2.24 10.71
CA SER A 15 -5.13 -2.42 12.16
C SER A 15 -4.37 -3.64 12.70
N GLY A 16 -3.17 -3.90 12.18
CA GLY A 16 -2.37 -5.10 12.45
C GLY A 16 -2.47 -6.09 11.30
N ASN A 17 -3.44 -7.01 11.38
CA ASN A 17 -3.54 -8.15 10.45
C ASN A 17 -4.57 -7.92 9.33
N LEU A 18 -5.42 -6.89 9.47
CA LEU A 18 -6.44 -6.53 8.49
C LEU A 18 -6.01 -5.26 7.76
N TRP A 19 -6.05 -5.33 6.43
CA TRP A 19 -5.70 -4.23 5.54
C TRP A 19 -6.90 -3.84 4.71
N THR A 20 -7.04 -2.54 4.51
CA THR A 20 -8.07 -1.90 3.68
C THR A 20 -7.36 -0.97 2.71
N PHE A 21 -7.75 -0.97 1.44
CA PHE A 21 -7.09 -0.17 0.41
C PHE A 21 -7.90 1.07 0.05
N LEU A 22 -7.20 2.14 -0.32
CA LEU A 22 -7.80 3.40 -0.74
C LEU A 22 -7.09 3.99 -1.95
N LYS A 23 -7.86 4.72 -2.74
CA LYS A 23 -7.42 5.42 -3.93
C LYS A 23 -7.91 6.86 -3.87
N LEU A 24 -6.99 7.81 -3.98
CA LEU A 24 -7.30 9.23 -4.17
C LEU A 24 -7.08 9.61 -5.62
N GLU A 25 -8.12 10.14 -6.25
CA GLU A 25 -8.07 10.74 -7.58
C GLU A 25 -8.69 12.13 -7.53
N ALA A 26 -7.93 13.14 -7.97
CA ALA A 26 -8.27 14.55 -7.81
C ALA A 26 -8.63 14.91 -6.35
N GLN A 27 -9.91 14.89 -6.01
CA GLN A 27 -10.43 15.18 -4.66
C GLN A 27 -11.36 14.07 -4.12
N THR A 28 -11.43 12.93 -4.80
CA THR A 28 -12.30 11.83 -4.42
C THR A 28 -11.47 10.68 -3.87
N VAL A 29 -11.78 10.27 -2.63
CA VAL A 29 -11.23 9.06 -2.03
C VAL A 29 -12.22 7.91 -2.22
N THR A 30 -11.79 6.84 -2.87
CA THR A 30 -12.50 5.56 -2.92
C THR A 30 -11.86 4.60 -1.93
N ILE A 31 -12.67 3.95 -1.09
CA ILE A 31 -12.21 2.96 -0.11
C ILE A 31 -12.78 1.61 -0.53
N ASP A 32 -11.91 0.62 -0.69
CA ASP A 32 -12.31 -0.78 -0.79
C ASP A 32 -12.56 -1.30 0.63
N LEU A 33 -13.81 -1.54 0.99
CA LEU A 33 -14.19 -2.02 2.32
C LEU A 33 -13.88 -3.51 2.55
N THR A 34 -13.33 -4.19 1.54
CA THR A 34 -12.85 -5.56 1.70
C THR A 34 -11.66 -5.56 2.66
N GLU A 35 -11.76 -6.36 3.73
CA GLU A 35 -10.67 -6.57 4.66
C GLU A 35 -9.81 -7.74 4.20
N TYR A 36 -8.54 -7.47 3.93
CA TYR A 36 -7.58 -8.50 3.53
C TYR A 36 -6.79 -8.95 4.76
N LEU A 37 -6.83 -10.25 5.04
CA LEU A 37 -5.89 -10.88 5.96
C LEU A 37 -4.53 -10.93 5.29
N ILE A 38 -3.64 -10.03 5.69
CA ILE A 38 -2.26 -10.03 5.23
C ILE A 38 -1.41 -10.73 6.29
N PRO A 39 -0.41 -11.55 5.90
CA PRO A 39 0.57 -12.09 6.83
C PRO A 39 1.18 -10.97 7.70
N PRO A 40 1.75 -11.30 8.87
CA PRO A 40 2.44 -10.31 9.70
C PRO A 40 3.36 -9.46 8.83
N VAL A 41 3.23 -8.12 8.91
CA VAL A 41 3.93 -7.22 7.98
C VAL A 41 5.45 -7.44 8.05
N GLU A 42 5.93 -7.89 9.21
CA GLU A 42 7.30 -8.28 9.48
C GLU A 42 7.79 -9.39 8.54
N GLU A 43 6.95 -10.36 8.21
CA GLU A 43 7.29 -11.48 7.32
C GLU A 43 7.42 -11.01 5.87
N LEU A 44 6.46 -10.19 5.41
CA LEU A 44 6.48 -9.57 4.08
C LEU A 44 7.69 -8.63 3.91
N LEU A 45 7.96 -7.77 4.89
CA LEU A 45 9.13 -6.90 4.90
C LEU A 45 10.44 -7.72 4.97
N GLY A 46 10.46 -8.81 5.72
CA GLY A 46 11.59 -9.74 5.77
C GLY A 46 11.91 -10.35 4.40
N MET A 47 10.88 -10.78 3.65
CA MET A 47 11.05 -11.29 2.29
C MET A 47 11.60 -10.22 1.32
N LEU A 48 11.10 -8.99 1.39
CA LEU A 48 11.58 -7.90 0.53
C LEU A 48 13.04 -7.53 0.83
N VAL A 49 13.42 -7.47 2.11
CA VAL A 49 14.81 -7.22 2.54
C VAL A 49 15.72 -8.36 2.07
N TRP A 50 15.27 -9.62 2.16
CA TRP A 50 16.05 -10.75 1.67
C TRP A 50 16.28 -10.66 0.15
N LEU A 51 15.23 -10.42 -0.63
CA LEU A 51 15.32 -10.25 -2.09
C LEU A 51 16.24 -9.09 -2.48
N ALA A 52 16.16 -7.95 -1.80
CA ALA A 52 16.99 -6.78 -2.09
C ALA A 52 18.48 -6.96 -1.75
N ARG A 53 18.84 -7.98 -0.95
CA ARG A 53 20.23 -8.29 -0.61
C ARG A 53 20.90 -9.26 -1.59
N GLU A 54 20.12 -9.97 -2.41
CA GLU A 54 20.63 -10.92 -3.41
C GLU A 54 20.63 -10.38 -4.84
N VAL A 55 20.38 -9.08 -5.03
CA VAL A 55 20.59 -8.34 -6.29
C VAL A 55 21.81 -7.44 -6.14
#